data_AF-A0A0F9CI18-F1
#
_entry.id   AF-A0A0F9CI18-F1
#
_cell.length_a   1.000
_cell.length_b   1.000
_cell.length_c   1.000
_cell.angle_alpha   90.00
_cell.angle_beta   90.00
_cell.angle_gamma   90.00
#
_symmetry.space_group_name_H-M   'P 1'
#
loop_
_entity.id
_entity.type
_entity.pdbx_description
1 polymer ?
#
loop_
_entity_poly.entity_id
_entity_poly.type
_entity_poly.pdbx_seq_one_letter_code
_entity_poly.pdbx_strand_id
1 'polypeptide(L)'
;MENMENIKKSLKLFENQKAALGSVINPLLEKYDLEKKEILEVCQIGKFVQQVNAEIQIPDNPKPPSPDFVINYRGKLIGLEHTRVLNKNASRYLKIETLLNYAQQEFEKKYPGDNVIASIAIKDDEFNYKKKDKADIAKNIADYVQWTRLGIEFKLPEFIASIEITSHTEVS
;
A
#
# COMPACT_ATOMS: atom_id res chain seq x y z
N MET A 1 -4.37 42.91 24.32
CA MET A 1 -2.91 42.69 24.25
C MET A 1 -2.53 41.23 24.45
N GLU A 2 -3.11 40.55 25.44
CA GLU A 2 -2.88 39.12 25.77
C GLU A 2 -3.03 38.15 24.58
N ASN A 3 -3.99 38.39 23.68
CA ASN A 3 -4.24 37.52 22.53
C ASN A 3 -3.11 37.54 21.47
N MET A 4 -2.50 38.72 21.25
CA MET A 4 -1.42 38.87 20.26
C MET A 4 -0.10 38.25 20.76
N GLU A 5 0.11 38.24 22.07
CA GLU A 5 1.26 37.61 22.70
C GLU A 5 1.14 36.08 22.69
N ASN A 6 -0.07 35.55 22.89
CA ASN A 6 -0.37 34.12 22.76
C ASN A 6 -0.21 33.62 21.32
N ILE A 7 -0.62 34.42 20.32
CA ILE A 7 -0.40 34.13 18.90
C ILE A 7 1.11 34.06 18.60
N LYS A 8 1.90 35.04 19.07
CA LYS A 8 3.36 35.05 18.89
C LYS A 8 4.04 33.83 19.52
N LYS A 9 3.64 33.44 20.72
CA LYS A 9 4.15 32.21 21.39
C LYS A 9 3.83 30.96 20.58
N SER A 10 2.61 30.86 20.04
CA SER A 10 2.18 29.74 19.22
C SER A 10 2.97 29.66 17.90
N LEU A 11 3.16 30.78 17.21
CA LEU A 11 3.97 30.86 15.99
C LEU A 11 5.40 30.38 16.24
N LYS A 12 6.03 30.86 17.31
CA LYS A 12 7.39 30.44 17.68
C LYS A 12 7.47 28.95 17.98
N LEU A 13 6.44 28.38 18.62
CA LEU A 13 6.35 26.94 18.86
C LEU A 13 6.28 26.16 17.54
N PHE A 14 5.43 26.59 16.61
CA PHE A 14 5.31 25.97 15.29
C PHE A 14 6.61 26.05 14.48
N GLU A 15 7.29 27.20 14.49
CA GLU A 15 8.58 27.37 13.83
C GLU A 15 9.63 26.40 14.39
N ASN A 16 9.70 26.28 15.72
CA ASN A 16 10.61 25.35 16.39
C ASN A 16 10.29 23.89 16.05
N GLN A 17 9.01 23.50 16.05
CA GLN A 17 8.57 22.16 15.67
C GLN A 17 8.89 21.84 14.21
N LYS A 18 8.66 22.80 13.30
CA LYS A 18 8.99 22.67 11.88
C LYS A 18 10.49 22.50 11.69
N ALA A 19 11.31 23.29 12.37
CA ALA A 19 12.76 23.18 12.29
C ALA A 19 13.27 21.84 12.83
N ALA A 20 12.75 21.40 13.99
CA ALA A 20 13.08 20.10 14.58
C ALA A 20 12.72 18.95 13.63
N LEU A 21 11.52 18.98 13.04
CA LEU A 21 11.09 17.96 12.09
C LEU A 21 11.94 17.96 10.80
N GLY A 22 12.23 19.15 10.27
CA GLY A 22 13.11 19.32 9.11
C GLY A 22 14.51 18.75 9.36
N SER A 23 15.05 18.89 10.57
CA SER A 23 16.37 18.35 10.92
C SER A 23 16.45 16.81 10.88
N VAL A 24 15.31 16.12 11.00
CA VAL A 24 15.22 14.66 10.91
C VAL A 24 14.95 14.20 9.49
N ILE A 25 14.05 14.89 8.77
CA ILE A 25 13.55 14.47 7.45
C ILE A 25 14.49 14.90 6.32
N ASN A 26 14.90 16.17 6.30
CA ASN A 26 15.61 16.76 5.16
C ASN A 26 16.92 16.03 4.82
N PRO A 27 17.74 15.57 5.80
CA PRO A 27 18.96 14.83 5.47
C PRO A 27 18.70 13.58 4.63
N LEU A 28 17.57 12.90 4.81
CA LEU A 28 17.21 11.73 4.02
C LEU A 28 16.70 12.12 2.63
N LEU A 29 15.89 13.18 2.54
CA LEU A 29 15.37 13.68 1.26
C LEU A 29 16.47 14.28 0.36
N GLU A 30 17.51 14.85 0.97
CA GLU A 30 18.66 15.41 0.24
C GLU A 30 19.66 14.32 -0.17
N LYS A 31 19.81 13.28 0.65
CA LYS A 31 20.74 12.16 0.41
C LYS A 31 20.23 11.18 -0.65
N TYR A 32 18.91 11.01 -0.75
CA TYR A 32 18.30 9.97 -1.58
C TYR A 32 17.33 10.54 -2.61
N ASP A 33 17.43 10.05 -3.85
CA ASP A 33 16.39 10.21 -4.87
C ASP A 33 15.27 9.21 -4.57
N LEU A 34 14.25 9.69 -3.84
CA LEU A 34 13.15 8.91 -3.31
C LEU A 34 11.88 9.12 -4.13
N GLU A 35 11.19 8.03 -4.42
CA GLU A 35 9.85 8.11 -5.01
C GLU A 35 8.83 8.66 -4.01
N LYS A 36 7.69 9.14 -4.52
CA LYS A 36 6.62 9.75 -3.70
C LYS A 36 6.20 8.88 -2.50
N LYS A 37 6.19 7.56 -2.67
CA LYS A 37 5.85 6.61 -1.60
C LYS A 37 6.91 6.61 -0.49
N GLU A 38 8.19 6.55 -0.85
CA GLU A 38 9.30 6.56 0.09
C GLU A 38 9.41 7.90 0.83
N ILE A 39 9.14 9.02 0.15
CA ILE A 39 9.04 10.35 0.77
C ILE A 39 7.97 10.35 1.87
N LEU A 40 6.81 9.75 1.61
CA LEU A 40 5.73 9.66 2.60
C LEU A 40 6.15 8.82 3.81
N GLU A 41 6.85 7.70 3.59
CA GLU A 41 7.36 6.84 4.65
C GLU A 41 8.40 7.57 5.52
N VAL A 42 9.38 8.24 4.92
CA VAL A 42 10.35 9.11 5.62
C VAL A 42 9.62 10.15 6.47
N CYS A 43 8.61 10.82 5.90
CA CYS A 43 7.86 11.84 6.63
C CYS A 43 7.07 11.28 7.81
N GLN A 44 6.49 10.09 7.67
CA GLN A 44 5.74 9.43 8.74
C GLN A 44 6.65 9.02 9.89
N ILE A 45 7.78 8.37 9.57
CA ILE A 45 8.75 7.96 10.58
C ILE A 45 9.39 9.18 11.25
N GLY A 46 9.78 10.20 10.49
CA GLY A 46 10.35 11.43 11.04
C GLY A 46 9.42 12.13 12.04
N LYS A 47 8.11 12.20 11.74
CA LYS A 47 7.10 12.71 12.67
C LYS A 47 6.98 11.86 13.93
N PHE A 48 6.90 10.54 13.77
CA PHE A 48 6.80 9.61 14.89
C PHE A 48 8.01 9.72 15.82
N VAL A 49 9.22 9.69 15.26
CA VAL A 49 10.47 9.78 16.00
C VAL A 49 10.55 11.09 16.79
N GLN A 50 10.23 12.22 16.15
CA GLN A 50 10.23 13.53 16.80
C GLN A 50 9.22 13.64 17.96
N GLN A 51 8.09 12.95 17.87
CA GLN A 51 7.08 12.91 18.93
C GLN A 51 7.44 11.96 20.08
N VAL A 52 8.09 10.83 19.78
CA VAL A 52 8.44 9.81 20.79
C VAL A 52 9.67 10.23 21.57
N ASN A 53 10.75 10.59 20.88
CA ASN A 53 12.00 11.01 21.52
C ASN A 53 12.88 11.80 20.54
N ALA A 54 13.09 13.08 20.82
CA ALA A 54 13.92 13.96 20.02
C ALA A 54 15.42 13.58 19.98
N GLU A 55 15.89 12.69 20.87
CA GLU A 55 17.26 12.15 20.83
C GLU A 55 17.47 11.14 19.69
N ILE A 56 16.40 10.58 19.14
CA ILE A 56 16.49 9.58 18.08
C ILE A 56 16.71 10.32 16.75
N GLN A 57 17.76 9.91 16.04
CA GLN A 57 18.07 10.40 14.70
C GLN A 57 17.88 9.28 13.69
N ILE A 58 17.58 9.64 12.44
CA ILE A 58 17.48 8.68 11.33
C ILE A 58 18.63 8.97 10.35
N PRO A 59 19.86 8.50 10.64
CA PRO A 59 21.00 8.73 9.77
C PRO A 59 20.87 8.09 8.39
N ASP A 60 20.01 7.07 8.26
CA ASP A 60 19.94 6.32 7.01
C ASP A 60 18.58 5.71 6.66
N ASN A 61 18.35 5.59 5.35
CA ASN A 61 17.26 4.86 4.69
C ASN A 61 17.90 4.01 3.57
N PRO A 62 18.55 2.88 3.93
CA PRO A 62 19.30 2.11 2.96
C PRO A 62 18.34 1.43 1.96
N LYS A 63 18.68 1.47 0.67
CA LYS A 63 17.98 0.64 -0.32
C LYS A 63 18.21 -0.84 0.02
N PRO A 64 17.24 -1.74 -0.23
CA PRO A 64 17.36 -3.15 0.13
C PRO A 64 18.71 -3.79 -0.28
N PRO A 65 19.25 -4.73 0.52
CA PRO A 65 18.57 -5.48 1.59
C PRO A 65 18.58 -4.78 2.97
N SER A 66 17.50 -5.01 3.75
CA SER A 66 17.13 -4.56 5.12
C SER A 66 18.22 -3.93 6.00
N PRO A 67 17.89 -2.92 6.85
CA PRO A 67 16.55 -2.50 7.31
C PRO A 67 15.89 -1.38 6.50
N ASP A 68 14.59 -1.11 6.68
CA ASP A 68 13.91 0.05 6.04
C ASP A 68 14.55 1.38 6.46
N PHE A 69 14.91 1.51 7.74
CA PHE A 69 15.61 2.69 8.26
C PHE A 69 16.72 2.28 9.23
N VAL A 70 17.75 3.11 9.35
CA VAL A 70 18.72 3.04 10.45
C VAL A 70 18.45 4.21 11.39
N ILE A 71 18.24 3.92 12.66
CA ILE A 71 18.13 4.93 13.71
C ILE A 71 19.37 4.96 14.60
N ASN A 72 19.76 6.14 15.06
CA ASN A 72 20.76 6.33 16.09
C ASN A 72 20.07 6.77 17.38
N TYR A 73 20.21 5.97 18.43
CA TYR A 73 19.73 6.32 19.76
C TYR A 73 20.86 6.12 20.78
N ARG A 74 21.30 7.22 21.41
CA ARG A 74 22.36 7.22 22.42
C ARG A 74 23.64 6.53 21.95
N GLY A 75 24.03 6.79 20.69
CA GLY A 75 25.23 6.25 20.06
C GLY A 75 25.10 4.81 19.57
N LYS A 76 23.92 4.19 19.69
CA LYS A 76 23.64 2.85 19.15
C LYS A 76 22.87 2.97 17.85
N LEU A 77 23.39 2.32 16.80
CA LEU A 77 22.68 2.13 15.54
C LEU A 77 21.75 0.93 15.66
N ILE A 78 20.47 1.14 15.32
CA ILE A 78 19.41 0.13 15.39
C ILE A 78 18.71 0.13 14.03
N GLY A 79 18.50 -1.06 13.46
CA GLY A 79 17.65 -1.22 12.28
C GLY A 79 16.17 -1.11 12.65
N LEU A 80 15.43 -0.30 11.91
CA LEU A 80 14.00 -0.08 12.07
C LEU A 80 13.27 -0.65 10.85
N GLU A 81 12.34 -1.57 11.09
CA GLU A 81 11.45 -2.16 10.09
C GLU A 81 10.07 -1.50 10.21
N HIS A 82 9.58 -0.91 9.13
CA HIS A 82 8.26 -0.29 9.07
C HIS A 82 7.21 -1.34 8.66
N THR A 83 6.61 -2.00 9.65
CA THR A 83 5.53 -2.96 9.41
C THR A 83 4.15 -2.30 9.47
N ARG A 84 3.38 -2.39 8.38
CA ARG A 84 1.98 -1.96 8.37
C ARG A 84 1.13 -2.93 9.19
N VAL A 85 0.56 -2.48 10.31
CA VAL A 85 -0.41 -3.25 11.10
C VAL A 85 -1.80 -3.05 10.49
N LEU A 86 -2.40 -4.13 9.99
CA LEU A 86 -3.76 -4.15 9.45
C LEU A 86 -4.66 -4.98 10.35
N ASN A 87 -5.91 -4.56 10.54
CA ASN A 87 -6.91 -5.46 11.10
C ASN A 87 -7.16 -6.63 10.12
N LYS A 88 -7.68 -7.75 10.63
CA LYS A 88 -7.85 -8.98 9.82
C LYS A 88 -8.68 -8.74 8.56
N ASN A 89 -9.72 -7.92 8.65
CA ASN A 89 -10.63 -7.62 7.53
C ASN A 89 -9.92 -6.82 6.44
N ALA A 90 -9.18 -5.77 6.79
CA ALA A 90 -8.43 -4.95 5.84
C ALA A 90 -7.29 -5.72 5.17
N SER A 91 -6.59 -6.57 5.92
CA SER A 91 -5.56 -7.46 5.35
C SER A 91 -6.15 -8.42 4.33
N ARG A 92 -7.33 -8.98 4.63
CA ARG A 92 -8.02 -9.91 3.73
C ARG A 92 -8.54 -9.20 2.48
N TYR A 93 -9.21 -8.05 2.63
CA TYR A 93 -9.66 -7.22 1.50
C TYR A 93 -8.50 -6.91 0.54
N LEU A 94 -7.39 -6.36 1.05
CA LEU A 94 -6.22 -6.02 0.23
C LEU A 94 -5.62 -7.24 -0.47
N LYS A 95 -5.67 -8.40 0.18
CA LYS A 95 -5.18 -9.65 -0.39
C LYS A 95 -6.05 -10.15 -1.55
N ILE A 96 -7.36 -10.01 -1.45
CA ILE A 96 -8.30 -10.29 -2.54
C ILE A 96 -8.14 -9.28 -3.66
N GLU A 97 -8.10 -7.98 -3.36
CA GLU A 97 -7.88 -6.91 -4.35
C GLU A 97 -6.58 -7.15 -5.14
N THR A 98 -5.49 -7.49 -4.44
CA THR A 98 -4.20 -7.81 -5.08
C THR A 98 -4.23 -9.07 -5.93
N LEU A 99 -5.12 -10.02 -5.63
CA LEU A 99 -5.35 -11.21 -6.47
C LEU A 99 -6.13 -10.84 -7.73
N LEU A 100 -7.22 -10.07 -7.59
CA LEU A 100 -8.06 -9.66 -8.71
C LEU A 100 -7.31 -8.75 -9.69
N ASN A 101 -6.52 -7.80 -9.19
CA ASN A 101 -5.65 -6.97 -10.03
C ASN A 101 -4.64 -7.82 -10.82
N TYR A 102 -4.17 -8.92 -10.23
CA TYR A 102 -3.25 -9.81 -10.93
C TYR A 102 -3.97 -10.70 -11.95
N ALA A 103 -5.20 -11.14 -11.64
CA ALA A 103 -6.05 -11.84 -12.58
C ALA A 103 -6.39 -10.97 -13.80
N GLN A 104 -6.63 -9.67 -13.60
CA GLN A 104 -6.82 -8.72 -14.70
C GLN A 104 -5.60 -8.67 -15.62
N GLN A 105 -4.39 -8.54 -15.07
CA GLN A 105 -3.16 -8.54 -15.86
C GLN A 105 -2.98 -9.84 -16.65
N GLU A 106 -3.28 -10.99 -16.03
CA GLU A 106 -3.22 -12.29 -16.72
C GLU A 106 -4.31 -12.38 -17.82
N PHE A 107 -5.50 -11.81 -17.60
CA PHE A 107 -6.57 -11.74 -18.61
C PHE A 107 -6.14 -10.91 -19.82
N GLU A 108 -5.66 -9.68 -19.60
CA GLU A 108 -5.18 -8.78 -20.66
C GLU A 108 -4.06 -9.42 -21.48
N LYS A 109 -3.17 -10.18 -20.82
CA LYS A 109 -2.09 -10.91 -21.47
C LYS A 109 -2.57 -12.12 -22.26
N LYS A 110 -3.52 -12.89 -21.72
CA LYS A 110 -3.97 -14.15 -22.31
C LYS A 110 -5.01 -13.96 -23.41
N TYR A 111 -5.82 -12.92 -23.29
CA TYR A 111 -6.92 -12.58 -24.22
C TYR A 111 -6.75 -11.16 -24.77
N PRO A 112 -5.64 -10.88 -25.48
CA PRO A 112 -5.39 -9.55 -26.01
C PRO A 112 -6.46 -9.20 -27.06
N GLY A 113 -7.17 -8.09 -26.86
CA GLY A 113 -8.23 -7.60 -27.75
C GLY A 113 -9.64 -7.74 -27.19
N ASP A 114 -9.81 -8.45 -26.07
CA ASP A 114 -11.07 -8.51 -25.36
C ASP A 114 -11.12 -7.39 -24.30
N ASN A 115 -12.18 -6.59 -24.31
CA ASN A 115 -12.46 -5.58 -23.29
C ASN A 115 -13.73 -5.95 -22.54
N VAL A 116 -13.63 -6.09 -21.21
CA VAL A 116 -14.71 -6.61 -20.38
C VAL A 116 -14.71 -5.95 -19.01
N ILE A 117 -15.91 -5.61 -18.52
CA ILE A 117 -16.12 -5.32 -17.10
C ILE A 117 -16.66 -6.60 -16.46
N ALA A 118 -15.88 -7.15 -15.52
CA ALA A 118 -16.26 -8.32 -14.75
C ALA A 118 -16.41 -7.94 -13.27
N SER A 119 -17.57 -8.22 -12.70
CA SER A 119 -17.82 -8.15 -11.27
C SER A 119 -17.67 -9.55 -10.67
N ILE A 120 -16.79 -9.71 -9.68
CA ILE A 120 -16.52 -11.00 -9.05
C ILE A 120 -16.87 -10.91 -7.57
N ALA A 121 -17.83 -11.73 -7.15
CA ALA A 121 -18.21 -11.85 -5.74
C ALA A 121 -17.47 -13.01 -5.08
N ILE A 122 -16.78 -12.75 -3.97
CA ILE A 122 -16.08 -13.77 -3.18
C ILE A 122 -17.02 -14.27 -2.08
N LYS A 123 -17.04 -15.59 -1.88
CA LYS A 123 -17.92 -16.23 -0.91
C LYS A 123 -17.48 -15.92 0.53
N ASP A 124 -18.44 -15.48 1.34
CA ASP A 124 -18.35 -15.22 2.78
C ASP A 124 -17.20 -14.26 3.20
N ASP A 125 -16.60 -13.56 2.23
CA ASP A 125 -15.37 -12.78 2.42
C ASP A 125 -14.28 -13.53 3.19
N GLU A 126 -14.23 -14.87 3.16
CA GLU A 126 -13.31 -15.67 3.98
C GLU A 126 -12.11 -16.23 3.21
N PHE A 127 -12.11 -16.08 1.89
CA PHE A 127 -11.09 -16.68 1.04
C PHE A 127 -9.68 -16.21 1.40
N ASN A 128 -8.79 -17.19 1.53
CA ASN A 128 -7.39 -16.97 1.88
C ASN A 128 -6.51 -17.95 1.10
N TYR A 129 -5.49 -17.45 0.40
CA TYR A 129 -4.58 -18.24 -0.43
C TYR A 129 -3.12 -18.07 0.00
N LYS A 130 -2.23 -19.03 -0.28
CA LYS A 130 -0.78 -18.83 -0.01
C LYS A 130 -0.16 -18.01 -1.13
N LYS A 131 0.86 -17.19 -0.81
CA LYS A 131 1.51 -16.30 -1.80
C LYS A 131 1.99 -17.06 -3.05
N LYS A 132 2.50 -18.28 -2.87
CA LYS A 132 2.96 -19.15 -3.96
C LYS A 132 1.84 -19.58 -4.93
N ASP A 133 0.59 -19.67 -4.46
CA ASP A 133 -0.55 -20.13 -5.26
C ASP A 133 -1.21 -18.96 -6.02
N LYS A 134 -0.81 -17.71 -5.73
CA LYS A 134 -1.44 -16.49 -6.28
C LYS A 134 -1.49 -16.51 -7.81
N ALA A 135 -0.39 -16.89 -8.46
CA ALA A 135 -0.29 -16.85 -9.91
C ALA A 135 -1.23 -17.84 -10.60
N ASP A 136 -1.32 -19.06 -10.07
CA ASP A 136 -2.20 -20.08 -10.65
C ASP A 136 -3.66 -19.73 -10.42
N ILE A 137 -4.01 -19.23 -9.22
CA ILE A 137 -5.37 -18.76 -8.93
C ILE A 137 -5.75 -17.59 -9.83
N ALA A 138 -4.86 -16.62 -10.04
CA ALA A 138 -5.11 -15.46 -10.89
C ALA A 138 -5.38 -15.87 -12.35
N LYS A 139 -4.59 -16.81 -12.90
CA LYS A 139 -4.80 -17.36 -14.24
C LYS A 139 -6.15 -18.06 -14.36
N ASN A 140 -6.51 -18.86 -13.36
CA ASN A 140 -7.81 -19.54 -13.36
C ASN A 140 -8.97 -18.53 -13.31
N ILE A 141 -8.85 -17.46 -12.50
CA ILE A 141 -9.86 -16.39 -12.46
C ILE A 141 -10.00 -15.72 -13.83
N ALA A 142 -8.89 -15.42 -14.52
CA ALA A 142 -8.93 -14.88 -15.88
C ALA A 142 -9.69 -15.82 -16.85
N ASP A 143 -9.45 -17.13 -16.75
CA ASP A 143 -10.14 -18.12 -17.58
C ASP A 143 -11.64 -18.16 -17.26
N TYR A 144 -12.02 -18.12 -15.97
CA TYR A 144 -13.43 -18.10 -15.56
C TYR A 144 -14.16 -16.87 -16.08
N VAL A 145 -13.52 -15.70 -16.07
CA VAL A 145 -14.08 -14.47 -16.66
C VAL A 145 -14.32 -14.66 -18.16
N GLN A 146 -13.36 -15.21 -18.89
CA GLN A 146 -13.51 -15.44 -20.32
C GLN A 146 -14.60 -16.48 -20.62
N TRP A 147 -14.66 -17.57 -19.87
CA TRP A 147 -15.70 -18.59 -20.03
C TRP A 147 -17.08 -18.03 -19.73
N THR A 148 -17.20 -17.17 -18.71
CA THR A 148 -18.45 -16.47 -18.41
C THR A 148 -18.86 -15.57 -19.57
N ARG A 149 -17.92 -14.80 -20.14
CA ARG A 149 -18.17 -13.93 -21.30
C ARG A 149 -18.61 -14.73 -22.54
N LEU A 150 -18.03 -15.90 -22.78
CA LEU A 150 -18.36 -16.76 -23.92
C LEU A 150 -19.60 -17.62 -23.71
N GLY A 151 -20.21 -17.60 -22.51
CA GLY A 151 -21.34 -18.46 -22.17
C GLY A 151 -20.98 -19.95 -22.10
N ILE A 152 -19.71 -20.27 -21.82
CA ILE A 152 -19.24 -21.65 -21.64
C ILE A 152 -19.71 -22.12 -20.26
N GLU A 153 -20.27 -23.33 -20.17
CA GLU A 153 -20.59 -23.94 -18.88
C GLU A 153 -19.31 -24.43 -18.19
N PHE A 154 -19.14 -24.02 -16.93
CA PHE A 154 -18.06 -24.49 -16.07
C PHE A 154 -18.51 -24.49 -14.61
N LYS A 155 -17.78 -25.24 -13.77
CA LYS A 155 -17.98 -25.21 -12.32
C LYS A 155 -17.15 -24.08 -11.72
N LEU A 156 -17.81 -23.12 -11.08
CA LEU A 156 -17.14 -22.09 -10.29
C LEU A 156 -16.35 -22.73 -9.13
N PRO A 157 -15.17 -22.20 -8.79
CA PRO A 157 -14.45 -22.65 -7.62
C PRO A 157 -15.21 -22.26 -6.34
N GLU A 158 -15.03 -23.03 -5.27
CA GLU A 158 -15.83 -22.88 -4.04
C GLU A 158 -15.77 -21.49 -3.39
N PHE A 159 -14.70 -20.74 -3.66
CA PHE A 159 -14.48 -19.41 -3.09
C PHE A 159 -15.12 -18.27 -3.89
N ILE A 160 -15.61 -18.51 -5.10
CA ILE A 160 -16.30 -17.50 -5.91
C ILE A 160 -17.80 -17.76 -5.84
N ALA A 161 -18.55 -16.75 -5.40
CA ALA A 161 -20.01 -16.80 -5.33
C ALA A 161 -20.65 -16.54 -6.71
N SER A 162 -20.16 -15.53 -7.44
CA SER A 162 -20.61 -15.23 -8.79
C SER A 162 -19.54 -14.48 -9.59
N ILE A 163 -19.65 -14.59 -10.93
CA ILE A 163 -18.95 -13.75 -11.90
C ILE A 163 -20.03 -13.18 -12.82
N GLU A 164 -20.12 -11.86 -12.88
CA GLU A 164 -21.09 -11.15 -13.71
C GLU A 164 -20.33 -10.29 -14.72
N ILE A 165 -20.68 -10.41 -15.99
CA ILE A 165 -20.09 -9.62 -17.07
C ILE A 165 -21.08 -8.54 -17.46
N THR A 166 -20.66 -7.29 -17.34
CA THR A 166 -21.46 -6.16 -17.80
C THR A 166 -21.02 -5.80 -19.21
N SER A 167 -21.94 -5.86 -20.17
CA SER A 167 -21.71 -5.32 -21.50
C SER A 167 -21.42 -3.84 -21.38
N HIS A 168 -20.30 -3.37 -21.92
CA HIS A 168 -20.15 -1.94 -22.17
C HIS A 168 -21.26 -1.52 -23.14
N THR A 169 -22.28 -0.82 -22.65
CA THR A 169 -23.14 0.02 -23.49
C THR A 169 -22.33 1.23 -23.94
N GLU A 170 -21.40 1.04 -24.88
CA GLU A 170 -21.09 2.11 -25.82
C GLU A 170 -22.03 1.94 -27.01
N VAL A 171 -23.08 2.76 -27.00
CA VAL A 171 -23.89 3.04 -28.18
C VAL A 171 -22.95 3.68 -29.19
N SER A 172 -22.82 3.05 -30.36
CA SER A 172 -22.11 3.57 -31.53
C SER A 172 -22.66 4.91 -32.01
#